data_AF-A0A1V6TRX8-F1
#
_entry.id   AF-A0A1V6TRX8-F1
#
_cell.length_a   1.000
_cell.length_b   1.000
_cell.length_c   1.000
_cell.angle_alpha   90.00
_cell.angle_beta   90.00
_cell.angle_gamma   90.00
#
_symmetry.space_group_name_H-M   'P 1'
#
loop_
_entity.id
_entity.type
_entity.pdbx_description
1 polymer ?
#
loop_
_entity_poly.entity_id
_entity_poly.type
_entity_poly.pdbx_seq_one_letter_code
_entity_poly.pdbx_strand_id
1 'polypeptide(L)'
;MGWLPWSSGEPDKASDGGRIAPDRTSRKRCWEGRDLFFACLDRNDILDAIKDDKEARRKCAKEVEEFEAACSSTWVKYFKEKRVMEYNRDQTIARIQKEDAATVKELKTQGWNSK
;
A
#
# COMPACT_ATOMS: atom_id res chain seq x y z
N MET A 1 3.03 14.52 42.70
CA MET A 1 2.40 13.33 43.33
C MET A 1 1.30 12.85 42.38
N GLY A 2 1.41 11.62 41.85
CA GLY A 2 0.35 10.95 41.08
C GLY A 2 0.57 10.89 39.57
N TRP A 3 1.56 10.11 39.12
CA TRP A 3 1.68 9.72 37.71
C TRP A 3 1.05 8.33 37.58
N LEU A 4 -0.03 8.22 36.79
CA LEU A 4 -0.84 7.02 36.63
C LEU A 4 0.00 5.85 36.07
N PRO A 5 -0.05 4.63 36.65
CA PRO A 5 0.64 3.48 36.09
C PRO A 5 -0.28 2.86 35.04
N TRP A 6 -0.18 3.33 33.79
CA TRP A 6 -0.83 2.66 32.68
C TRP A 6 -0.08 1.36 32.38
N SER A 7 -0.64 0.24 32.84
CA SER A 7 -0.26 -1.11 32.45
C SER A 7 -0.68 -1.36 31.01
N SER A 8 0.28 -1.50 30.10
CA SER A 8 0.07 -2.13 28.79
C SER A 8 0.91 -3.39 28.78
N GLY A 9 0.30 -4.56 28.58
CA GLY A 9 1.02 -5.82 28.46
C GLY A 9 2.14 -5.71 27.43
N GLU A 10 3.33 -6.18 27.80
CA GLU A 10 4.51 -6.10 26.94
C GLU A 10 4.35 -7.05 25.73
N PRO A 11 4.51 -6.58 24.48
CA PRO A 11 4.66 -7.49 23.35
C PRO A 11 5.98 -8.24 23.49
N ASP A 12 5.98 -9.52 23.12
CA ASP A 12 7.16 -10.38 23.23
C ASP A 12 8.38 -9.70 22.59
N LYS A 13 9.42 -9.53 23.42
CA LYS A 13 10.69 -8.87 23.05
C LYS A 13 11.64 -9.91 22.48
N ALA A 14 12.29 -9.58 21.37
CA ALA A 14 13.41 -10.34 20.84
C ALA A 14 14.61 -10.26 21.80
N SER A 15 15.56 -11.18 21.67
CA SER A 15 16.75 -11.26 22.55
C SER A 15 17.62 -10.00 22.54
N ASP A 16 17.45 -9.12 21.55
CA ASP A 16 18.15 -7.85 21.38
C ASP A 16 17.35 -6.63 21.90
N GLY A 17 16.18 -6.85 22.53
CA GLY A 17 15.29 -5.78 23.00
C GLY A 17 14.41 -5.17 21.91
N GLY A 18 14.49 -5.64 20.66
CA GLY A 18 13.54 -5.31 19.59
C GLY A 18 12.20 -6.01 19.78
N ARG A 19 11.16 -5.59 19.04
CA ARG A 19 9.91 -6.39 18.94
C ARG A 19 10.22 -7.66 18.15
N ILE A 20 9.69 -8.82 18.55
CA ILE A 20 9.84 -10.06 17.78
C ILE A 20 9.33 -9.82 16.36
N ALA A 21 10.26 -9.87 15.40
CA ALA A 21 9.92 -9.76 14.00
C ALA A 21 9.13 -11.02 13.58
N PRO A 22 8.06 -10.87 12.77
CA PRO A 22 7.40 -12.02 12.18
C PRO A 22 8.45 -12.88 11.46
N ASP A 23 8.43 -14.19 11.70
CA ASP A 23 9.34 -15.11 11.02
C ASP A 23 9.19 -15.01 9.49
N ARG A 24 10.20 -15.46 8.74
CA ARG A 24 10.20 -15.33 7.26
C ARG A 24 8.97 -15.97 6.60
N THR A 25 8.46 -17.05 7.18
CA THR A 25 7.31 -17.79 6.65
C THR A 25 6.02 -16.99 6.83
N SER A 26 5.81 -16.37 8.00
CA SER A 26 4.67 -15.50 8.28
C SER A 26 4.63 -14.28 7.36
N ARG A 27 5.80 -13.67 7.07
CA ARG A 27 5.89 -12.56 6.11
C ARG A 27 5.54 -12.99 4.69
N LYS A 28 6.00 -14.17 4.27
CA LYS A 28 5.66 -14.75 2.95
C LYS A 28 4.15 -14.90 2.81
N ARG A 29 3.48 -15.50 3.83
CA ARG A 29 2.01 -15.65 3.85
C ARG A 29 1.28 -14.30 3.82
N CYS A 30 1.78 -13.30 4.56
CA CYS A 30 1.21 -11.96 4.52
C CYS A 30 1.27 -11.34 3.11
N TRP A 31 2.39 -11.49 2.40
CA TRP A 31 2.52 -10.97 1.04
C TRP A 31 1.64 -11.74 0.05
N GLU A 32 1.52 -13.06 0.20
CA GLU A 32 0.61 -13.89 -0.60
C GLU A 32 -0.86 -13.46 -0.40
N GLY A 33 -1.29 -13.28 0.86
CA GLY A 33 -2.64 -12.78 1.17
C GLY A 33 -2.90 -11.38 0.60
N ARG A 34 -1.91 -10.48 0.69
CA ARG A 34 -1.97 -9.15 0.08
C ARG A 34 -2.20 -9.24 -1.44
N ASP A 35 -1.41 -10.05 -2.13
CA ASP A 35 -1.44 -10.12 -3.59
C ASP A 35 -2.75 -10.74 -4.09
N LEU A 36 -3.29 -11.74 -3.38
CA LEU A 36 -4.62 -12.31 -3.66
C LEU A 36 -5.73 -11.27 -3.47
N PHE A 37 -5.70 -10.52 -2.36
CA PHE A 37 -6.65 -9.45 -2.10
C PHE A 37 -6.60 -8.37 -3.18
N PHE A 38 -5.40 -7.90 -3.53
CA PHE A 38 -5.20 -6.88 -4.55
C PHE A 38 -5.64 -7.34 -5.94
N ALA A 39 -5.37 -8.60 -6.31
CA ALA A 39 -5.88 -9.15 -7.55
C ALA A 39 -7.42 -9.22 -7.57
N CYS A 40 -8.07 -9.49 -6.43
CA CYS A 40 -9.53 -9.41 -6.35
C CYS A 40 -10.05 -7.98 -6.50
N LEU A 41 -9.40 -7.01 -5.87
CA LEU A 41 -9.73 -5.59 -6.02
C LEU A 41 -9.62 -5.14 -7.48
N ASP A 42 -8.54 -5.54 -8.17
CA ASP A 42 -8.32 -5.23 -9.59
C ASP A 42 -9.43 -5.79 -10.48
N ARG A 43 -9.86 -7.04 -10.26
CA ARG A 43 -10.98 -7.66 -11.01
C ARG A 43 -12.33 -6.96 -10.80
N ASN A 44 -12.44 -6.16 -9.75
CA ASN A 44 -13.68 -5.51 -9.34
C ASN A 44 -13.62 -3.97 -9.49
N ASP A 45 -12.56 -3.45 -10.11
CA ASP A 45 -12.29 -2.03 -10.30
C ASP A 45 -12.28 -1.22 -9.00
N ILE A 46 -11.73 -1.80 -7.93
CA ILE A 46 -11.59 -1.14 -6.62
C ILE A 46 -10.12 -0.73 -6.43
N LEU A 47 -9.85 0.58 -6.44
CA LEU A 47 -8.49 1.08 -6.18
C LEU A 47 -8.25 1.26 -4.68
N ASP A 48 -9.13 1.99 -4.01
CA ASP A 48 -8.98 2.43 -2.62
C ASP A 48 -9.88 1.60 -1.70
N ALA A 49 -9.34 0.48 -1.22
CA ALA A 49 -10.03 -0.39 -0.26
C ALA A 49 -10.11 0.20 1.17
N ILE A 50 -9.60 1.41 1.42
CA ILE A 50 -9.82 2.13 2.68
C ILE A 50 -11.10 2.95 2.57
N LYS A 51 -11.24 3.68 1.47
CA LYS A 51 -12.45 4.46 1.18
C LYS A 51 -13.64 3.57 0.87
N ASP A 52 -13.42 2.52 0.08
CA ASP A 52 -14.46 1.62 -0.41
C ASP A 52 -14.46 0.27 0.34
N ASP A 53 -14.09 0.25 1.63
CA ASP A 53 -13.93 -0.98 2.43
C ASP A 53 -15.18 -1.87 2.41
N LYS A 54 -16.38 -1.27 2.50
CA LYS A 54 -17.64 -2.02 2.44
C LYS A 54 -17.80 -2.78 1.12
N GLU A 55 -17.42 -2.16 0.01
CA GLU A 55 -17.51 -2.76 -1.32
C GLU A 55 -16.41 -3.82 -1.51
N ALA A 56 -15.20 -3.52 -1.05
CA ALA A 56 -14.08 -4.47 -1.03
C ALA A 56 -14.44 -5.73 -0.22
N ARG A 57 -15.02 -5.59 0.98
CA ARG A 57 -15.47 -6.72 1.80
C ARG A 57 -16.64 -7.47 1.17
N ARG A 58 -17.53 -6.79 0.45
CA ARG A 58 -18.64 -7.44 -0.25
C ARG A 58 -18.16 -8.31 -1.43
N LYS A 59 -17.21 -7.82 -2.21
CA LYS A 59 -16.74 -8.47 -3.45
C LYS A 59 -15.52 -9.38 -3.26
N CYS A 60 -14.73 -9.15 -2.22
CA CYS A 60 -13.46 -9.83 -1.93
C CYS A 60 -13.41 -10.32 -0.48
N ALA A 61 -14.55 -10.77 0.07
CA ALA A 61 -14.70 -11.19 1.46
C ALA A 61 -13.65 -12.23 1.88
N LYS A 62 -13.45 -13.24 1.04
CA LYS A 62 -12.50 -14.32 1.31
C LYS A 62 -11.06 -13.79 1.36
N GLU A 63 -10.65 -13.05 0.33
CA GLU A 63 -9.28 -12.58 0.21
C GLU A 63 -8.94 -11.51 1.26
N VAL A 64 -9.90 -10.65 1.65
CA VAL A 64 -9.67 -9.66 2.71
C VAL A 64 -9.55 -10.32 4.08
N GLU A 65 -10.31 -11.37 4.36
CA GLU A 65 -10.19 -12.16 5.60
C GLU A 65 -8.84 -12.89 5.66
N GLU A 66 -8.43 -13.54 4.56
CA GLU A 66 -7.13 -14.20 4.47
C GLU A 66 -5.96 -13.20 4.62
N PHE A 67 -6.07 -12.03 4.00
CA PHE A 67 -5.08 -10.96 4.12
C PHE A 67 -4.98 -10.41 5.54
N GLU A 68 -6.12 -10.12 6.18
CA GLU A 68 -6.17 -9.57 7.54
C GLU A 68 -5.77 -10.61 8.60
N ALA A 69 -5.97 -11.90 8.35
CA ALA A 69 -5.50 -12.98 9.23
C ALA A 69 -4.00 -13.26 9.07
N ALA A 70 -3.44 -13.13 7.85
CA ALA A 70 -2.03 -13.43 7.58
C ALA A 70 -1.08 -12.28 7.93
N CYS A 71 -1.57 -11.03 7.97
CA CYS A 71 -0.77 -9.83 8.20
C CYS A 71 -1.07 -9.17 9.55
N SER A 72 -0.11 -8.42 10.10
CA SER A 72 -0.44 -7.53 11.21
C SER A 72 -1.26 -6.32 10.71
N SER A 73 -2.10 -5.77 11.59
CA SER A 73 -2.97 -4.64 11.26
C SER A 73 -2.21 -3.41 10.73
N THR A 74 -1.00 -3.14 11.25
CA THR A 74 -0.13 -2.09 10.73
C THR A 74 0.27 -2.33 9.27
N TRP A 75 0.62 -3.57 8.92
CA TRP A 75 1.00 -3.91 7.55
C TRP A 75 -0.20 -3.90 6.61
N VAL A 76 -1.37 -4.36 7.05
CA VAL A 76 -2.63 -4.27 6.28
C VAL A 76 -2.92 -2.82 5.91
N LYS A 77 -2.92 -1.93 6.92
CA LYS A 77 -3.14 -0.50 6.71
C LYS A 77 -2.11 0.10 5.75
N TYR A 78 -0.81 -0.13 6.02
CA TYR A 78 0.27 0.37 5.18
C TYR A 78 0.14 -0.06 3.72
N PHE A 79 -0.15 -1.34 3.46
CA PHE A 79 -0.29 -1.83 2.09
C PHE A 79 -1.50 -1.22 1.37
N LYS A 80 -2.65 -1.10 2.03
CA LYS A 80 -3.83 -0.45 1.46
C LYS A 80 -3.52 1.01 1.09
N GLU A 81 -2.85 1.76 1.98
CA GLU A 81 -2.43 3.15 1.73
C GLU A 81 -1.39 3.24 0.59
N LYS A 82 -0.39 2.36 0.61
CA LYS A 82 0.69 2.31 -0.39
C LYS A 82 0.16 2.08 -1.79
N ARG A 83 -0.83 1.19 -1.96
CA ARG A 83 -1.49 0.92 -3.25
C ARG A 83 -2.06 2.20 -3.87
N VAL A 84 -2.75 3.02 -3.08
CA VAL A 84 -3.33 4.29 -3.54
C VAL A 84 -2.24 5.33 -3.85
N MET A 85 -1.24 5.44 -2.97
CA MET A 85 -0.12 6.36 -3.15
C MET A 85 0.67 6.05 -4.44
N GLU A 86 0.99 4.78 -4.69
CA GLU A 86 1.74 4.37 -5.88
C GLU A 86 0.94 4.62 -7.16
N TYR A 87 -0.36 4.33 -7.16
CA TYR A 87 -1.22 4.68 -8.28
C TYR A 87 -1.18 6.19 -8.59
N ASN A 88 -1.34 7.04 -7.57
CA ASN A 88 -1.32 8.49 -7.74
C ASN A 88 0.05 9.01 -8.22
N ARG A 89 1.14 8.42 -7.71
CA ARG A 89 2.50 8.71 -8.16
C ARG A 89 2.64 8.38 -9.65
N ASP A 90 2.20 7.20 -10.08
CA ASP A 90 2.34 6.76 -11.47
C ASP A 90 1.50 7.61 -12.42
N GLN A 91 0.28 8.00 -12.02
CA GLN A 91 -0.54 8.97 -12.77
C GLN A 91 0.15 10.33 -12.91
N THR A 92 0.80 10.79 -11.84
CA THR A 92 1.52 12.07 -11.84
C THR A 92 2.72 12.02 -12.78
N ILE A 93 3.52 10.94 -12.72
CA ILE A 93 4.67 10.74 -13.61
C ILE A 93 4.19 10.68 -15.06
N ALA A 94 3.12 9.96 -15.35
CA ALA A 94 2.56 9.86 -16.70
C ALA A 94 2.07 11.22 -17.23
N ARG A 95 1.51 12.09 -16.36
CA ARG A 95 1.13 13.45 -16.74
C ARG A 95 2.36 14.30 -17.08
N ILE A 96 3.37 14.31 -16.22
CA ILE A 96 4.61 15.08 -16.42
C ILE A 96 5.28 14.66 -17.74
N GLN A 97 5.40 13.35 -17.99
CA GLN A 97 5.97 12.86 -19.25
C GLN A 97 5.22 13.33 -20.50
N LYS A 98 3.89 13.43 -20.43
CA LYS A 98 3.06 13.96 -21.54
C LYS A 98 3.25 15.46 -21.72
N GLU A 99 3.32 16.22 -20.63
CA GLU A 99 3.56 17.67 -20.64
C GLU A 99 4.96 18.00 -21.17
N ASP A 100 5.98 17.26 -20.74
CA ASP A 100 7.35 17.38 -21.22
C ASP A 100 7.43 17.06 -22.72
N ALA A 101 6.79 15.98 -23.17
CA ALA A 101 6.76 15.61 -24.59
C ALA A 101 6.05 16.67 -25.45
N ALA A 102 4.94 17.24 -24.95
CA ALA A 102 4.23 18.33 -25.63
C ALA A 102 5.08 19.61 -25.68
N THR A 103 5.75 19.95 -24.59
CA THR A 103 6.65 21.12 -24.51
C THR A 103 7.84 20.97 -25.46
N VAL A 104 8.48 19.81 -25.49
CA VAL A 104 9.58 19.53 -26.44
C VAL A 104 9.10 19.62 -27.88
N LYS A 105 7.89 19.14 -28.18
CA LYS A 105 7.30 19.25 -29.52
C LYS A 105 7.07 20.71 -29.90
N GLU A 106 6.52 21.51 -29.00
CA GLU A 106 6.29 22.95 -29.19
C GLU A 106 7.60 23.72 -29.41
N LEU A 107 8.61 23.46 -28.59
CA LEU A 107 9.93 24.07 -28.74
C LEU A 107 10.55 23.74 -30.11
N LYS A 108 10.43 22.48 -30.55
CA LYS A 108 10.90 22.08 -31.88
C LYS A 108 10.16 22.81 -33.00
N THR A 109 8.85 23.03 -32.88
CA THR A 109 8.10 23.80 -33.88
C THR A 109 8.50 25.28 -33.88
N GLN A 110 8.95 25.81 -32.75
CA GLN A 110 9.49 27.18 -32.63
C GLN A 110 10.96 27.29 -33.06
N GLY A 111 11.55 26.24 -33.65
CA GLY A 111 12.92 26.26 -34.16
C GLY A 111 14.00 25.99 -33.12
N TRP A 112 13.64 25.58 -31.89
CA TRP A 112 14.61 25.10 -30.92
C TRP A 112 15.18 23.74 -31.36
N ASN A 113 16.50 23.62 -31.33
CA ASN A 113 17.22 22.40 -31.69
C ASN A 113 18.09 21.99 -30.51
N SER A 114 17.94 20.76 -30.00
CA SER A 114 18.84 20.22 -28.97
C SER A 114 20.16 19.87 -29.65
N LYS A 115 21.09 20.82 -29.69
CA LYS A 115 22.48 20.52 -30.05
C LYS A 115 23.10 19.58 -29.02
#